data_AF-V5RU91-F1
#
_entry.id   AF-V5RU91-F1
#
_cell.length_a   1.000
_cell.length_b   1.000
_cell.length_c   1.000
_cell.angle_alpha   90.00
_cell.angle_beta   90.00
_cell.angle_gamma   90.00
#
_symmetry.space_group_name_H-M   'P 1'
#
loop_
_entity.id
_entity.type
_entity.pdbx_description
1 polymer ?
#
loop_
_entity_poly.entity_id
_entity_poly.type
_entity_poly.pdbx_seq_one_letter_code
_entity_poly.pdbx_strand_id
1 'polypeptide(L)'
;MGCVGTLDYRDSHQSRGFTIVELLIVIVVIAILAAITIVAYNGIQNRTNDAAIQSDVNSLVKKIKLREVEIDGVPPAGMRSNGSGRYFQGVTFSPTKSAYLLTQDNLWYCEGLKSGSPAYAVAAKSKSGTVFIYRSESGNSTTTSGTAQASCGSGFDGGVYYYSFGWYLTENNWLLWIN
;
A
#
# COMPACT_ATOMS: atom_id res chain seq x y z
N MET A 1 -66.92 49.87 -37.78
CA MET A 1 -65.49 50.26 -37.83
C MET A 1 -64.77 49.71 -36.61
N GLY A 2 -63.69 48.95 -36.81
CA GLY A 2 -62.69 48.70 -35.77
C GLY A 2 -62.52 47.23 -35.36
N CYS A 3 -62.02 46.38 -36.27
CA CYS A 3 -61.34 45.15 -35.87
C CYS A 3 -60.01 45.53 -35.17
N VAL A 4 -59.80 45.06 -33.95
CA VAL A 4 -58.49 45.11 -33.28
C VAL A 4 -57.99 43.66 -33.19
N GLY A 5 -57.08 43.32 -34.08
CA GLY A 5 -56.34 42.05 -34.04
C GLY A 5 -55.21 42.16 -33.03
N THR A 6 -55.27 41.35 -31.98
CA THR A 6 -54.15 41.10 -31.08
C THR A 6 -53.08 40.31 -31.85
N LEU A 7 -51.92 40.90 -32.09
CA LEU A 7 -50.76 40.20 -32.64
C LEU A 7 -50.20 39.27 -31.57
N ASP A 8 -50.51 37.99 -31.73
CA ASP A 8 -49.97 36.87 -30.97
C ASP A 8 -48.50 36.65 -31.43
N TYR A 9 -47.55 37.18 -30.65
CA TYR A 9 -46.11 36.96 -30.90
C TYR A 9 -45.73 35.56 -30.42
N ARG A 10 -45.90 34.58 -31.31
CA ARG A 10 -45.42 33.21 -31.11
C ARG A 10 -43.89 33.21 -31.12
N ASP A 11 -43.28 33.10 -29.94
CA ASP A 11 -41.86 32.79 -29.79
C ASP A 11 -41.60 31.36 -30.29
N SER A 12 -41.17 31.23 -31.55
CA SER A 12 -40.81 29.96 -32.15
C SER A 12 -39.43 29.56 -31.63
N HIS A 13 -39.39 28.77 -30.57
CA HIS A 13 -38.18 28.15 -30.05
C HIS A 13 -37.59 27.24 -31.16
N GLN A 14 -36.66 27.77 -31.93
CA GLN A 14 -35.92 27.05 -32.96
C GLN A 14 -35.05 26.02 -32.24
N SER A 15 -35.57 24.81 -32.07
CA SER A 15 -34.82 23.66 -31.58
C SER A 15 -33.70 23.35 -32.58
N ARG A 16 -32.55 23.99 -32.39
CA ARG A 16 -31.31 23.66 -33.10
C ARG A 16 -30.91 22.26 -32.65
N GLY A 17 -31.20 21.27 -33.49
CA GLY A 17 -30.77 19.90 -33.25
C GLY A 17 -29.24 19.81 -33.30
N PHE A 18 -28.64 19.13 -32.32
CA PHE A 18 -27.24 18.73 -32.39
C PHE A 18 -27.04 17.86 -33.63
N THR A 19 -26.06 18.22 -34.45
CA THR A 19 -25.64 17.42 -35.59
C THR A 19 -25.04 16.10 -35.09
N ILE A 20 -25.22 15.03 -35.87
CA ILE A 20 -24.60 13.73 -35.59
C ILE A 20 -23.07 13.88 -35.46
N VAL A 21 -22.48 14.82 -36.20
CA VAL A 21 -21.03 15.10 -36.18
C VAL A 21 -20.58 15.69 -34.84
N GLU A 22 -21.35 16.60 -34.26
CA GLU A 22 -21.05 17.18 -32.94
C GLU A 22 -21.09 16.12 -31.85
N LEU A 23 -22.05 15.20 -31.89
CA LEU A 23 -22.10 14.10 -30.93
C LEU A 23 -20.97 13.08 -31.18
N LEU A 24 -20.63 12.82 -32.44
CA LEU A 24 -19.56 11.90 -32.83
C LEU A 24 -18.19 12.38 -32.35
N ILE A 25 -17.86 13.66 -32.54
CA ILE A 25 -16.55 14.16 -32.08
C ILE A 25 -16.44 14.13 -30.56
N VAL A 26 -17.54 14.39 -29.84
CA VAL A 26 -17.55 14.33 -28.38
C VAL A 26 -17.26 12.92 -27.89
N ILE A 27 -17.92 11.89 -28.45
CA ILE A 27 -17.66 10.50 -28.03
C ILE A 27 -16.24 10.04 -28.34
N VAL A 28 -15.64 10.52 -29.44
CA VAL A 28 -14.25 10.22 -29.79
C VAL A 28 -13.29 10.89 -28.81
N VAL A 29 -13.54 12.16 -28.47
CA VAL A 29 -12.69 12.90 -27.52
C VAL A 29 -12.75 12.26 -26.12
N ILE A 30 -13.94 11.92 -25.60
CA ILE A 30 -14.04 11.25 -24.30
C ILE A 30 -13.39 9.86 -24.32
N ALA A 31 -13.45 9.13 -25.44
CA ALA A 31 -12.82 7.83 -25.56
C ALA A 31 -11.28 7.94 -25.46
N ILE A 32 -10.68 8.94 -26.13
CA ILE A 32 -9.24 9.19 -26.06
C ILE A 32 -8.83 9.63 -24.65
N LEU A 33 -9.58 10.56 -24.05
CA LEU A 33 -9.29 11.05 -22.70
C LEU A 33 -9.43 9.93 -21.66
N ALA A 34 -10.46 9.09 -21.75
CA ALA A 34 -10.65 7.95 -20.87
C ALA A 34 -9.51 6.92 -20.97
N ALA A 35 -9.01 6.66 -22.19
CA ALA A 35 -7.88 5.74 -22.37
C ALA A 35 -6.60 6.24 -21.67
N ILE A 36 -6.28 7.53 -21.82
CA ILE A 36 -5.10 8.14 -21.19
C ILE A 36 -5.25 8.16 -19.66
N THR A 37 -6.43 8.53 -19.16
CA THR A 37 -6.67 8.65 -17.72
C THR A 37 -6.58 7.30 -17.01
N ILE A 38 -7.06 6.20 -17.61
CA ILE A 38 -6.97 4.86 -17.02
C ILE A 38 -5.51 4.43 -16.82
N VAL A 39 -4.65 4.61 -17.83
CA VAL A 39 -3.23 4.24 -17.73
C VAL A 39 -2.51 5.08 -16.67
N ALA A 40 -2.75 6.40 -16.67
CA ALA A 40 -2.18 7.29 -15.68
C ALA A 40 -2.66 6.97 -14.26
N TYR A 41 -3.94 6.65 -14.08
CA TYR A 41 -4.56 6.33 -12.79
C TYR A 41 -3.97 5.06 -12.17
N ASN A 42 -3.67 4.03 -12.95
CA ASN A 42 -2.98 2.82 -12.46
C ASN A 42 -1.57 3.13 -11.95
N GLY A 43 -0.82 3.96 -12.68
CA GLY A 43 0.52 4.40 -12.25
C GLY A 43 0.49 5.25 -10.98
N ILE A 44 -0.50 6.14 -10.85
CA ILE A 44 -0.68 6.97 -9.64
C ILE A 44 -1.03 6.10 -8.43
N GLN A 45 -1.98 5.18 -8.56
CA GLN A 45 -2.34 4.27 -7.47
C GLN A 45 -1.14 3.46 -6.97
N ASN A 46 -0.32 2.93 -7.87
CA ASN A 46 0.88 2.17 -7.49
C ASN A 46 1.86 3.03 -6.68
N ARG A 47 2.10 4.29 -7.09
CA ARG A 47 2.95 5.22 -6.34
C ARG A 47 2.37 5.58 -4.97
N THR A 48 1.06 5.77 -4.88
CA THR A 48 0.38 6.04 -3.60
C THR A 48 0.50 4.86 -2.64
N ASN A 49 0.29 3.63 -3.14
CA ASN A 49 0.47 2.42 -2.34
C ASN A 49 1.92 2.29 -1.87
N ASP A 50 2.88 2.52 -2.75
CA ASP A 50 4.32 2.48 -2.42
C ASP A 50 4.71 3.50 -1.35
N ALA A 51 4.23 4.73 -1.47
CA ALA A 51 4.45 5.77 -0.45
C ALA A 51 3.82 5.40 0.90
N ALA A 52 2.62 4.81 0.89
CA ALA A 52 1.95 4.35 2.10
C ALA A 52 2.75 3.23 2.79
N ILE A 53 3.21 2.22 2.04
CA ILE A 53 4.03 1.13 2.59
C ILE A 53 5.37 1.67 3.13
N GLN A 54 6.01 2.58 2.42
CA GLN A 54 7.25 3.19 2.90
C GLN A 54 7.05 3.95 4.21
N SER A 55 5.95 4.70 4.32
CA SER A 55 5.57 5.39 5.56
C SER A 55 5.28 4.41 6.69
N ASP A 56 4.55 3.33 6.39
CA ASP A 56 4.20 2.29 7.35
C ASP A 56 5.46 1.58 7.90
N VAL A 57 6.37 1.16 7.03
CA VAL A 57 7.65 0.52 7.43
C VAL A 57 8.44 1.45 8.35
N ASN A 58 8.59 2.72 7.97
CA ASN A 58 9.30 3.69 8.81
C ASN A 58 8.60 3.93 10.15
N SER A 59 7.27 3.95 10.17
CA SER A 59 6.48 4.14 11.39
C SER A 59 6.58 2.94 12.32
N LEU A 60 6.57 1.73 11.78
CA LEU A 60 6.80 0.49 12.53
C LEU A 60 8.21 0.46 13.09
N VAL A 61 9.23 0.79 12.29
CA VAL A 61 10.63 0.88 12.74
C VAL A 61 10.79 1.85 13.90
N LYS A 62 10.12 3.01 13.88
CA LYS A 62 10.13 3.96 15.01
C LYS A 62 9.56 3.32 16.27
N LYS A 63 8.44 2.60 16.18
CA LYS A 63 7.85 1.89 17.32
C LYS A 63 8.77 0.79 17.87
N ILE A 64 9.45 0.07 16.98
CA ILE A 64 10.45 -0.95 17.33
C ILE A 64 11.61 -0.32 18.10
N LYS A 65 12.18 0.77 17.58
CA LYS A 65 13.26 1.50 18.25
C LYS A 65 12.85 2.05 19.61
N LEU A 66 11.63 2.56 19.74
CA LEU A 66 11.11 2.99 21.04
C LEU A 66 11.04 1.82 22.02
N ARG A 67 10.55 0.66 21.56
CA ARG A 67 10.45 -0.53 22.39
C ARG A 67 11.81 -1.11 22.77
N GLU A 68 12.78 -1.06 21.86
CA GLU A 68 14.17 -1.45 22.11
C GLU A 68 14.79 -0.61 23.24
N VAL A 69 14.54 0.70 23.27
CA VAL A 69 14.98 1.58 24.36
C VAL A 69 14.29 1.23 25.70
N GLU A 70 13.04 0.80 25.68
CA GLU A 70 12.30 0.40 26.88
C GLU A 70 12.74 -0.95 27.47
N ILE A 71 13.35 -1.83 26.67
CA ILE A 71 13.83 -3.17 27.07
C ILE A 71 15.36 -3.23 27.00
N ASP A 72 16.03 -2.24 27.57
CA ASP A 72 17.50 -2.23 27.75
C ASP A 72 18.32 -2.49 26.46
N GLY A 73 17.85 -2.00 25.31
CA GLY A 73 18.55 -2.12 24.03
C GLY A 73 18.38 -3.47 23.33
N VAL A 74 17.46 -4.32 23.81
CA VAL A 74 17.15 -5.59 23.15
C VAL A 74 16.04 -5.36 22.12
N PRO A 75 16.24 -5.74 20.84
CA PRO A 75 15.16 -5.71 19.85
C PRO A 75 13.93 -6.47 20.37
N PRO A 76 12.71 -5.93 20.20
CA PRO A 76 11.51 -6.64 20.65
C PRO A 76 11.43 -8.01 19.98
N ALA A 77 11.49 -9.05 20.80
CA ALA A 77 11.52 -10.42 20.31
C ALA A 77 10.20 -10.76 19.60
N GLY A 78 10.32 -11.30 18.39
CA GLY A 78 9.27 -12.10 17.77
C GLY A 78 9.15 -13.48 18.46
N MET A 79 8.53 -14.46 17.81
CA MET A 79 8.47 -15.83 18.36
C MET A 79 9.69 -16.66 17.92
N ARG A 80 10.20 -17.51 18.81
CA ARG A 80 11.36 -18.39 18.55
C ARG A 80 10.97 -19.38 17.44
N SER A 81 11.77 -19.44 16.38
CA SER A 81 11.64 -20.21 15.13
C SER A 81 10.76 -21.49 15.16
N ASN A 82 9.99 -21.69 14.06
CA ASN A 82 9.13 -22.82 13.65
C ASN A 82 7.66 -22.90 14.12
N GLY A 83 7.10 -21.84 14.70
CA GLY A 83 5.65 -21.73 14.96
C GLY A 83 4.99 -20.60 14.19
N SER A 84 3.69 -20.68 13.92
CA SER A 84 2.89 -19.58 13.35
C SER A 84 3.06 -18.33 14.22
N GLY A 85 3.91 -17.40 13.77
CA GLY A 85 4.44 -16.25 14.53
C GLY A 85 3.39 -15.19 14.81
N ARG A 86 2.48 -15.48 15.75
CA ARG A 86 1.25 -14.73 15.93
C ARG A 86 1.34 -13.46 16.80
N TYR A 87 2.47 -13.22 17.45
CA TYR A 87 2.58 -12.20 18.48
C TYR A 87 3.86 -11.36 18.32
N PHE A 88 3.66 -10.04 18.19
CA PHE A 88 4.71 -9.05 18.32
C PHE A 88 4.50 -8.34 19.66
N GLN A 89 5.30 -8.67 20.67
CA GLN A 89 5.00 -8.26 22.04
C GLN A 89 5.28 -6.78 22.28
N GLY A 90 4.30 -6.07 22.84
CA GLY A 90 4.46 -4.68 23.26
C GLY A 90 4.46 -3.66 22.12
N VAL A 91 4.18 -4.06 20.88
CA VAL A 91 4.08 -3.14 19.75
C VAL A 91 2.73 -3.32 19.07
N THR A 92 1.91 -2.27 19.11
CA THR A 92 0.69 -2.16 18.33
C THR A 92 0.91 -1.23 17.15
N PHE A 93 0.38 -1.62 15.98
CA PHE A 93 0.57 -0.88 14.75
C PHE A 93 -0.69 -0.88 13.89
N SER A 94 -0.99 0.25 13.26
CA SER A 94 -2.13 0.40 12.34
C SER A 94 -1.60 0.73 10.95
N PRO A 95 -1.37 -0.29 10.10
CA PRO A 95 -0.90 -0.12 8.74
C PRO A 95 -2.01 0.43 7.84
N THR A 96 -1.60 0.99 6.71
CA THR A 96 -2.48 1.30 5.58
C THR A 96 -2.87 0.01 4.85
N LYS A 97 -3.76 -0.79 5.44
CA LYS A 97 -4.12 -2.16 5.00
C LYS A 97 -4.41 -2.29 3.50
N SER A 98 -5.01 -1.27 2.87
CA SER A 98 -5.35 -1.25 1.44
C SER A 98 -4.14 -1.21 0.49
N ALA A 99 -2.98 -0.77 0.96
CA ALA A 99 -1.76 -0.64 0.17
C ALA A 99 -0.96 -1.95 0.04
N TYR A 100 -1.26 -2.94 0.89
CA TYR A 100 -0.50 -4.19 0.96
C TYR A 100 -0.95 -5.20 -0.10
N LEU A 101 0.01 -5.98 -0.62
CA LEU A 101 -0.31 -7.17 -1.41
C LEU A 101 -0.72 -8.30 -0.46
N LEU A 102 -1.99 -8.72 -0.51
CA LEU A 102 -2.56 -9.72 0.40
C LEU A 102 -2.51 -11.16 -0.13
N THR A 103 -1.91 -11.39 -1.30
CA THR A 103 -1.80 -12.72 -1.94
C THR A 103 -0.70 -13.60 -1.33
N GLN A 104 -0.06 -13.14 -0.26
CA GLN A 104 1.03 -13.78 0.47
C GLN A 104 1.12 -13.17 1.86
N ASP A 105 1.82 -13.84 2.78
CA ASP A 105 2.12 -13.27 4.10
C ASP A 105 2.93 -11.98 3.94
N ASN A 106 2.57 -10.96 4.70
CA ASN A 106 3.07 -9.61 4.50
C ASN A 106 3.35 -8.89 5.83
N LEU A 107 4.07 -7.77 5.73
CA LEU A 107 4.57 -6.98 6.87
C LEU A 107 5.36 -7.85 7.85
N TRP A 108 6.52 -8.30 7.42
CA TRP A 108 7.41 -9.17 8.18
C TRP A 108 8.35 -8.37 9.08
N TYR A 109 8.57 -8.87 10.29
CA TYR A 109 9.64 -8.50 11.19
C TYR A 109 10.51 -9.73 11.44
N CYS A 110 11.83 -9.57 11.35
CA CYS A 110 12.80 -10.65 11.53
C CYS A 110 13.95 -10.16 12.39
N GLU A 111 14.44 -11.03 13.25
CA GLU A 111 15.56 -10.78 14.13
C GLU A 111 16.57 -11.94 14.01
N GLY A 112 17.84 -11.59 14.01
CA GLY A 112 18.94 -12.54 13.99
C GLY A 112 20.24 -11.86 14.37
N LEU A 113 21.36 -12.51 14.05
CA LEU A 113 22.67 -11.90 14.19
C LEU A 113 23.16 -11.36 12.86
N LYS A 114 23.90 -10.26 12.92
CA LYS A 114 24.76 -9.83 11.82
C LYS A 114 26.11 -9.40 12.35
N SER A 115 27.16 -9.97 11.77
CA SER A 115 28.55 -9.79 12.20
C SER A 115 28.70 -9.98 13.72
N GLY A 116 28.00 -10.98 14.27
CA GLY A 116 28.01 -11.31 15.69
C GLY A 116 27.19 -10.38 16.61
N SER A 117 26.49 -9.39 16.08
CA SER A 117 25.65 -8.45 16.84
C SER A 117 24.15 -8.68 16.58
N PRO A 118 23.26 -8.47 17.58
CA PRO A 118 21.82 -8.53 17.37
C PRO A 118 21.37 -7.48 16.33
N ALA A 119 20.61 -7.93 15.34
CA ALA A 119 20.08 -7.10 14.29
C ALA A 119 18.63 -7.50 13.97
N TYR A 120 17.85 -6.52 13.51
CA TYR A 120 16.50 -6.76 13.00
C TYR A 120 16.29 -6.18 11.61
N ALA A 121 15.27 -6.70 10.93
CA ALA A 121 14.77 -6.26 9.65
C ALA A 121 13.25 -6.20 9.64
N VAL A 122 12.70 -5.25 8.88
CA VAL A 122 11.27 -5.14 8.58
C VAL A 122 11.12 -5.17 7.08
N ALA A 123 10.20 -5.95 6.54
CA ALA A 123 9.90 -5.92 5.11
C ALA A 123 8.39 -5.97 4.83
N ALA A 124 7.93 -5.18 3.88
CA ALA A 124 6.53 -5.14 3.45
C ALA A 124 6.44 -5.03 1.93
N LYS A 125 5.48 -5.75 1.34
CA LYS A 125 5.23 -5.72 -0.11
C LYS A 125 3.98 -4.91 -0.42
N SER A 126 4.15 -3.88 -1.23
CA SER A 126 3.08 -3.08 -1.81
C SER A 126 2.29 -3.87 -2.84
N LYS A 127 1.02 -3.48 -3.03
CA LYS A 127 0.14 -3.96 -4.10
C LYS A 127 0.73 -3.72 -5.49
N SER A 128 1.65 -2.77 -5.64
CA SER A 128 2.41 -2.54 -6.88
C SER A 128 3.37 -3.69 -7.23
N GLY A 129 3.73 -4.52 -6.24
CA GLY A 129 4.77 -5.55 -6.35
C GLY A 129 6.11 -5.16 -5.72
N THR A 130 6.30 -3.89 -5.36
CA THR A 130 7.53 -3.41 -4.71
C THR A 130 7.62 -3.88 -3.26
N VAL A 131 8.77 -4.41 -2.85
CA VAL A 131 9.10 -4.77 -1.47
C VAL A 131 9.98 -3.68 -0.86
N PHE A 132 9.50 -3.07 0.22
CA PHE A 132 10.23 -2.13 1.04
C PHE A 132 10.86 -2.87 2.21
N ILE A 133 12.13 -2.60 2.46
CA ILE A 133 12.92 -3.29 3.46
C ILE A 133 13.61 -2.23 4.32
N TYR A 134 13.52 -2.36 5.63
CA TYR A 134 14.39 -1.66 6.56
C TYR A 134 15.26 -2.68 7.26
N ARG A 135 16.57 -2.43 7.33
CA ARG A 135 17.49 -3.18 8.19
C ARG A 135 18.09 -2.23 9.21
N SER A 136 18.23 -2.72 10.44
CA SER A 136 18.89 -1.98 11.53
C SER A 136 20.29 -1.50 11.16
N GLU A 137 21.01 -2.23 10.32
CA GLU A 137 22.41 -1.96 10.00
C GLU A 137 22.62 -1.15 8.72
N SER A 138 21.77 -1.34 7.71
CA SER A 138 21.91 -0.71 6.39
C SER A 138 20.79 0.27 6.05
N GLY A 139 19.79 0.41 6.92
CA GLY A 139 18.66 1.31 6.73
C GLY A 139 17.68 0.84 5.66
N ASN A 140 17.08 1.79 4.94
CA ASN A 140 16.04 1.53 3.95
C ASN A 140 16.62 1.02 2.63
N SER A 141 15.98 -0.01 2.08
CA SER A 141 16.27 -0.60 0.78
C SER A 141 14.97 -1.06 0.12
N THR A 142 14.97 -1.18 -1.20
CA THR A 142 13.77 -1.55 -1.96
C THR A 142 14.15 -2.55 -3.05
N THR A 143 13.29 -3.54 -3.28
CA THR A 143 13.41 -4.47 -4.41
C THR A 143 12.05 -4.67 -5.07
N THR A 144 12.03 -4.93 -6.37
CA THR A 144 10.79 -5.19 -7.13
C THR A 144 10.46 -6.69 -7.25
N SER A 145 11.26 -7.55 -6.63
CA SER A 145 11.15 -9.00 -6.73
C SER A 145 11.14 -9.68 -5.35
N GLY A 146 10.62 -10.91 -5.30
CA GLY A 146 10.58 -11.72 -4.07
C GLY A 146 9.39 -11.44 -3.15
N THR A 147 9.42 -12.08 -1.98
CA THR A 147 8.40 -11.95 -0.93
C THR A 147 8.91 -11.08 0.21
N ALA A 148 8.00 -10.52 1.01
CA ALA A 148 8.38 -9.80 2.21
C ALA A 148 9.13 -10.72 3.20
N GLN A 149 8.70 -11.98 3.32
CA GLN A 149 9.36 -13.01 4.12
C GLN A 149 10.83 -13.22 3.73
N ALA A 150 11.09 -13.51 2.45
CA ALA A 150 12.45 -13.77 1.96
C ALA A 150 13.35 -12.53 2.08
N SER A 151 12.78 -11.35 1.83
CA SER A 151 13.48 -10.08 1.94
C SER A 151 13.82 -9.73 3.39
N CYS A 152 12.95 -10.10 4.32
CA CYS A 152 13.14 -9.89 5.76
C CYS A 152 14.16 -10.88 6.33
N GLY A 153 14.07 -12.16 5.99
CA GLY A 153 14.96 -13.19 6.54
C GLY A 153 16.34 -13.28 5.91
N SER A 154 16.60 -12.55 4.83
CA SER A 154 17.90 -12.54 4.17
C SER A 154 18.89 -11.63 4.90
N GLY A 155 20.14 -12.09 4.97
CA GLY A 155 21.27 -11.31 5.42
C GLY A 155 21.73 -11.60 6.85
N PHE A 156 21.00 -12.37 7.66
CA PHE A 156 21.42 -12.75 9.01
C PHE A 156 22.41 -13.93 9.02
N ASP A 157 23.42 -13.85 9.89
CA ASP A 157 24.41 -14.89 10.12
C ASP A 157 23.78 -16.03 10.93
N GLY A 158 23.63 -17.20 10.30
CA GLY A 158 22.93 -18.34 10.91
C GLY A 158 21.40 -18.25 10.85
N GLY A 159 20.86 -17.29 10.09
CA GLY A 159 19.43 -17.17 9.82
C GLY A 159 18.64 -16.39 10.87
N VAL A 160 17.32 -16.46 10.74
CA VAL A 160 16.37 -15.75 11.60
C VAL A 160 16.09 -16.56 12.86
N TYR A 161 16.24 -15.94 14.02
CA TYR A 161 15.95 -16.57 15.32
C TYR A 161 14.52 -16.32 15.75
N TYR A 162 14.04 -15.10 15.53
CA TYR A 162 12.70 -14.66 15.87
C TYR A 162 12.06 -13.93 14.70
N TYR A 163 10.76 -14.17 14.47
CA TYR A 163 10.00 -13.42 13.47
C TYR A 163 8.56 -13.17 13.89
N SER A 164 7.93 -12.21 13.21
CA SER A 164 6.50 -11.97 13.21
C SER A 164 6.06 -11.44 11.85
N PHE A 165 4.77 -11.50 11.55
CA PHE A 165 4.19 -10.94 10.33
C PHE A 165 2.86 -10.26 10.63
N GLY A 166 2.38 -9.38 9.75
CA GLY A 166 1.13 -8.64 9.97
C GLY A 166 -0.09 -9.32 9.36
N TRP A 167 0.00 -9.65 8.07
CA TRP A 167 -1.09 -10.30 7.32
C TRP A 167 -0.80 -11.79 7.17
N TYR A 168 -1.78 -12.62 7.49
CA TYR A 168 -1.71 -14.06 7.31
C TYR A 168 -2.61 -14.50 6.16
N LEU A 169 -2.02 -15.01 5.07
CA LEU A 169 -2.78 -15.44 3.90
C LEU A 169 -3.71 -16.61 4.24
N THR A 170 -3.23 -17.59 5.00
CA THR A 170 -3.97 -18.84 5.28
C THR A 170 -5.27 -18.59 6.03
N GLU A 171 -5.29 -17.63 6.96
CA GLU A 171 -6.49 -17.25 7.72
C GLU A 171 -7.22 -16.05 7.11
N ASN A 172 -6.68 -15.46 6.03
CA ASN A 172 -7.20 -14.28 5.37
C ASN A 172 -7.50 -13.13 6.36
N ASN A 173 -6.59 -12.93 7.32
CA ASN A 173 -6.78 -11.95 8.38
C ASN A 173 -5.47 -11.29 8.79
N TRP A 174 -5.59 -10.08 9.34
CA TRP A 174 -4.51 -9.41 10.05
C TRP A 174 -4.37 -10.00 11.45
N LEU A 175 -3.13 -10.11 11.92
CA LEU A 175 -2.86 -10.57 13.27
C LEU A 175 -3.26 -9.53 14.33
N LEU A 176 -3.53 -9.99 15.55
CA LEU A 176 -4.11 -9.18 16.62
C LEU A 176 -3.27 -7.96 17.07
N TRP A 177 -1.96 -7.96 16.79
CA TRP A 177 -1.10 -6.81 17.08
C TRP A 177 -1.27 -5.66 16.05
N ILE A 178 -1.98 -5.96 14.97
CA ILE A 178 -2.37 -5.02 13.91
C ILE A 178 -3.82 -4.55 14.13
N ASN A 179 -4.00 -3.27 14.43
CA ASN A 179 -5.32 -2.65 14.61
C ASN A 179 -5.80 -1.99 13.32
#